data_AF-A0A662HCC1-F1
#
_entry.id   AF-A0A662HCC1-F1
#
_cell.length_a   1.000
_cell.length_b   1.000
_cell.length_c   1.000
_cell.angle_alpha   90.00
_cell.angle_beta   90.00
_cell.angle_gamma   90.00
#
_symmetry.space_group_name_H-M   'P 1'
#
loop_
_entity.id
_entity.type
_entity.pdbx_description
1 polymer ?
#
loop_
_entity_poly.entity_id
_entity_poly.type
_entity_poly.pdbx_seq_one_letter_code
_entity_poly.pdbx_strand_id
1 'polypeptide(L)'
;MGDKVKTSIMVDRELWEEFKSRVGSERGLRALSRAVEEAIEDEVSGLLIIRALERLLGGGRVPLAVMPVGPRVPTDAGKAVRELRGSRLRRSRTWTRALL
;
A
#
# COMPACT_ATOMS: atom_id res chain seq x y z
N MET A 1 3.59 9.48 -29.48
CA MET A 1 2.94 10.75 -29.09
C MET A 1 1.41 10.72 -29.30
N GLY A 2 0.80 9.56 -29.60
CA GLY A 2 -0.61 9.47 -30.00
C GLY A 2 -1.64 9.37 -28.87
N ASP A 3 -1.24 9.04 -27.64
CA ASP A 3 -2.19 8.69 -26.55
C ASP A 3 -2.35 9.78 -25.48
N LYS A 4 -1.77 10.98 -25.66
CA LYS A 4 -1.92 12.09 -24.70
C LYS A 4 -2.89 13.14 -25.21
N VAL A 5 -3.85 13.52 -24.37
CA VAL A 5 -4.81 14.59 -24.64
C VAL A 5 -4.31 15.89 -24.03
N LYS A 6 -4.28 16.97 -24.83
CA LYS A 6 -3.98 18.31 -24.32
C LYS A 6 -5.24 18.88 -23.68
N THR A 7 -5.20 19.11 -22.38
CA THR A 7 -6.32 19.66 -21.61
C THR A 7 -5.93 21.02 -21.07
N SER A 8 -6.81 22.02 -21.24
CA SER A 8 -6.70 23.32 -20.59
C SER A 8 -7.68 23.35 -19.43
N ILE A 9 -7.19 23.61 -18.22
CA ILE A 9 -8.00 23.71 -17.00
C ILE A 9 -7.77 25.06 -16.34
N MET A 10 -8.82 25.60 -15.72
CA MET A 10 -8.71 26.77 -14.84
C MET A 10 -8.48 26.27 -13.42
N VAL A 11 -7.39 26.72 -12.80
CA VAL A 11 -7.03 26.36 -11.43
C VAL A 11 -6.88 27.64 -10.63
N ASP A 12 -7.21 27.59 -9.35
CA ASP A 12 -6.91 28.68 -8.42
C ASP A 12 -5.42 29.07 -8.49
N ARG A 13 -5.15 30.37 -8.44
CA ARG A 13 -3.79 30.90 -8.62
C ARG A 13 -2.87 30.46 -7.50
N GLU A 14 -3.32 30.56 -6.25
CA GLU A 14 -2.48 30.25 -5.08
C GLU A 14 -2.17 28.76 -5.06
N LEU A 15 -3.19 27.93 -5.30
CA LEU A 15 -3.04 26.48 -5.41
C LEU A 15 -2.04 26.09 -6.51
N TRP A 16 -2.09 26.74 -7.68
CA TRP A 16 -1.18 26.46 -8.78
C TRP A 16 0.27 26.86 -8.48
N GLU A 17 0.49 28.00 -7.81
CA GLU A 17 1.82 28.41 -7.39
C GLU A 17 2.40 27.47 -6.32
N GLU A 18 1.60 27.06 -5.34
CA GLU A 18 2.04 26.08 -4.33
C GLU A 18 2.38 24.73 -4.98
N PHE A 19 1.53 24.25 -5.88
CA PHE A 19 1.76 23.02 -6.63
C PHE A 19 3.07 23.09 -7.44
N LYS A 20 3.29 24.18 -8.18
CA LYS A 20 4.55 24.40 -8.91
C LYS A 20 5.76 24.47 -7.98
N SER A 21 5.63 25.09 -6.81
CA SER A 21 6.72 25.16 -5.84
C SER A 21 7.11 23.77 -5.35
N ARG A 22 6.13 22.93 -4.97
CA ARG A 22 6.39 21.55 -4.52
C ARG A 22 6.97 20.67 -5.64
N VAL A 23 6.35 20.65 -6.82
CA VAL A 23 6.77 19.79 -7.95
C VAL A 23 8.05 20.30 -8.62
N GLY A 24 8.16 21.61 -8.77
CA GLY A 24 9.29 22.27 -9.43
C GLY A 24 10.60 22.13 -8.66
N SER A 25 10.52 22.08 -7.32
CA SER A 25 11.68 21.87 -6.44
C SER A 25 12.24 20.44 -6.52
N GLU A 26 11.39 19.44 -6.76
CA GLU A 26 11.80 18.03 -6.74
C GLU A 26 12.17 17.46 -8.11
N ARG A 27 11.54 17.91 -9.20
CA ARG A 27 11.66 17.24 -10.53
C ARG A 27 11.81 18.19 -11.72
N GLY A 28 11.80 19.51 -11.51
CA GLY A 28 11.90 20.54 -12.56
C GLY A 28 10.63 20.72 -13.42
N LEU A 29 10.57 21.82 -14.19
CA LEU A 29 9.36 22.25 -14.93
C LEU A 29 8.82 21.24 -15.96
N ARG A 30 9.68 20.35 -16.49
CA ARG A 30 9.26 19.29 -17.44
C ARG A 30 8.39 18.20 -16.80
N ALA A 31 8.31 18.16 -15.48
CA ALA A 31 7.54 17.17 -14.73
C ALA A 31 6.11 17.63 -14.37
N LEU A 32 5.71 18.88 -14.64
CA LEU A 32 4.39 19.39 -14.23
C LEU A 32 3.23 18.59 -14.82
N SER A 33 3.26 18.30 -16.13
CA SER A 33 2.22 17.49 -16.76
C SER A 33 2.15 16.07 -16.18
N ARG A 34 3.31 15.50 -15.81
CA ARG A 34 3.37 14.18 -15.20
C ARG A 34 2.86 14.22 -13.76
N ALA A 35 3.14 15.27 -13.00
CA ALA A 35 2.63 15.41 -11.64
C ALA A 35 1.10 15.61 -11.62
N VAL A 36 0.56 16.35 -12.59
CA VAL A 36 -0.90 16.45 -12.78
C VAL A 36 -1.49 15.09 -13.18
N GLU A 37 -0.82 14.34 -14.04
CA GLU A 37 -1.22 12.98 -14.44
C GLU A 37 -1.20 12.02 -13.21
N GLU A 38 -0.13 12.02 -12.42
CA GLU A 38 -0.02 11.25 -11.17
C GLU A 38 -1.13 11.62 -10.16
N ALA A 39 -1.43 12.91 -9.99
CA ALA A 39 -2.52 13.34 -9.11
C ALA A 39 -3.91 12.89 -9.60
N ILE A 40 -4.13 12.88 -10.92
CA ILE A 40 -5.37 12.35 -11.51
C ILE A 40 -5.44 10.83 -11.35
N GLU A 41 -4.33 10.13 -11.58
CA GLU A 41 -4.24 8.68 -11.40
C GLU A 41 -4.54 8.27 -9.96
N ASP A 42 -3.99 8.97 -8.97
CA ASP A 42 -4.25 8.72 -7.55
C ASP A 42 -5.74 8.86 -7.21
N GLU A 43 -6.38 9.94 -7.66
CA GLU A 43 -7.82 10.16 -7.41
C GLU A 43 -8.70 9.12 -8.14
N VAL A 44 -8.33 8.75 -9.37
CA VAL A 44 -9.11 7.80 -10.18
C VAL A 44 -8.78 6.33 -9.81
N SER A 45 -7.68 6.07 -9.11
CA SER A 45 -7.22 4.73 -8.75
C SER A 45 -8.27 3.93 -7.97
N GLY A 46 -8.97 4.57 -7.03
CA GLY A 46 -10.07 3.95 -6.28
C GLY A 46 -11.20 3.48 -7.20
N LEU A 47 -11.58 4.29 -8.19
CA LEU A 47 -12.58 3.94 -9.19
C LEU A 47 -12.10 2.80 -10.10
N LEU A 48 -10.82 2.78 -10.47
CA LEU A 48 -10.23 1.70 -11.26
C LEU A 48 -10.22 0.39 -10.49
N ILE A 49 -9.87 0.42 -9.20
CA ILE A 49 -9.91 -0.75 -8.30
C ILE A 49 -11.34 -1.26 -8.16
N ILE A 50 -12.29 -0.37 -7.89
CA ILE A 50 -13.72 -0.74 -7.78
C ILE A 50 -14.19 -1.41 -9.08
N ARG A 51 -13.95 -0.79 -10.24
CA ARG A 51 -14.32 -1.37 -11.54
C ARG A 51 -13.62 -2.69 -11.82
N ALA A 52 -12.36 -2.84 -11.43
CA ALA A 52 -11.62 -4.09 -11.60
C ALA A 52 -12.20 -5.20 -10.72
N LEU A 53 -12.53 -4.88 -9.45
CA LEU A 53 -13.20 -5.80 -8.54
C LEU A 53 -14.60 -6.16 -9.02
N GLU A 54 -15.39 -5.20 -9.51
CA GLU A 54 -16.72 -5.44 -10.10
C GLU A 54 -16.65 -6.39 -11.30
N ARG A 55 -15.63 -6.22 -12.18
CA ARG A 55 -15.38 -7.13 -13.31
C ARG A 55 -15.00 -8.54 -12.84
N LEU A 56 -14.12 -8.66 -11.85
CA LEU A 56 -13.71 -9.95 -11.27
C LEU A 56 -14.87 -10.67 -10.58
N LEU A 57 -15.75 -9.91 -9.91
CA LEU A 57 -16.93 -10.43 -9.23
C LEU A 57 -18.07 -10.74 -10.22
N GLY A 58 -17.96 -10.33 -11.49
CA GLY A 58 -18.92 -10.64 -12.55
C GLY A 58 -20.34 -10.14 -12.27
N GLY A 59 -20.50 -9.08 -11.45
CA GLY A 59 -21.81 -8.61 -10.98
C GLY A 59 -22.46 -9.48 -9.89
N GLY A 60 -21.75 -10.48 -9.36
CA GLY A 60 -22.19 -11.28 -8.21
C GLY A 60 -22.11 -10.49 -6.90
N ARG A 61 -23.04 -10.76 -5.98
CA ARG A 61 -23.00 -10.18 -4.62
C ARG A 61 -21.67 -10.54 -3.94
N VAL A 62 -20.97 -9.53 -3.41
CA VAL A 62 -19.81 -9.74 -2.54
C VAL A 62 -20.27 -10.63 -1.38
N PRO A 63 -19.56 -11.74 -1.07
CA PRO A 63 -19.90 -12.56 0.08
C PRO A 63 -19.81 -11.71 1.35
N LEU A 64 -20.95 -11.38 1.95
CA LEU A 64 -21.03 -10.64 3.23
C LEU A 64 -20.53 -11.49 4.42
N ALA A 65 -20.30 -12.79 4.21
CA ALA A 65 -19.84 -13.72 5.22
C ALA A 65 -18.37 -14.07 4.97
N VAL A 66 -17.47 -13.47 5.75
CA VAL A 66 -16.09 -13.93 5.88
C VAL A 66 -16.11 -15.09 6.87
N MET A 67 -16.01 -16.33 6.36
CA MET A 67 -15.89 -17.50 7.22
C MET A 67 -14.42 -17.72 7.61
N PRO A 68 -14.13 -17.97 8.89
CA PRO A 68 -12.78 -18.32 9.31
C PRO A 68 -12.37 -19.63 8.62
N VAL A 69 -11.32 -19.55 7.80
CA VAL A 69 -10.70 -20.72 7.20
C VAL A 69 -9.62 -21.24 8.13
N GLY A 70 -9.76 -22.49 8.56
CA GLY A 70 -8.70 -23.19 9.27
C GLY A 70 -7.44 -23.33 8.39
N PRO A 71 -6.25 -23.37 8.98
CA PRO A 71 -5.02 -23.62 8.23
C PRO A 71 -5.09 -24.99 7.54
N ARG A 72 -4.66 -25.03 6.28
CA ARG A 72 -4.69 -26.26 5.46
C ARG A 72 -3.75 -27.36 5.97
N VAL A 73 -2.77 -26.97 6.77
CA VAL A 73 -1.81 -27.85 7.42
C VAL A 73 -2.01 -27.78 8.93
N PRO A 74 -1.79 -28.88 9.67
CA PRO A 74 -1.80 -28.84 11.12
C PRO A 74 -0.78 -27.82 11.63
N THR A 75 -1.27 -26.73 12.21
CA THR A 75 -0.42 -25.72 12.85
C THR A 75 -0.73 -25.67 14.33
N ASP A 76 0.31 -25.73 15.17
CA ASP A 76 0.20 -25.54 16.62
C ASP A 76 0.98 -24.28 17.03
N ALA A 77 0.24 -23.17 17.16
CA ALA A 77 0.80 -21.91 17.64
C ALA A 77 1.32 -22.02 19.07
N GLY A 78 0.71 -22.86 19.91
CA GLY A 78 1.13 -23.08 21.29
C GLY A 78 2.51 -23.73 21.36
N LYS A 79 2.76 -24.75 20.53
CA LYS A 79 4.09 -25.37 20.38
C LYS A 79 5.13 -24.34 19.95
N ALA A 80 4.86 -23.58 18.89
CA ALA A 80 5.78 -22.57 18.38
C ALA A 80 6.10 -21.49 19.44
N VAL A 81 5.09 -20.98 20.15
CA VAL A 81 5.29 -19.99 21.22
C VAL A 81 6.07 -20.57 22.40
N ARG A 82 5.84 -21.84 22.77
CA ARG A 82 6.56 -22.51 23.85
C ARG A 82 8.04 -22.70 23.50
N GLU A 83 8.36 -23.08 22.27
CA GLU A 83 9.74 -23.16 21.76
C GLU A 83 10.43 -21.78 21.78
N LEU A 84 9.74 -20.74 21.33
CA LEU A 84 10.24 -19.37 21.38
C LEU A 84 10.48 -18.87 22.82
N ARG A 85 9.62 -19.22 23.78
CA ARG A 85 9.85 -18.89 25.20
C ARG A 85 11.01 -19.68 25.79
N GLY A 86 11.12 -20.97 25.49
CA GLY A 86 12.21 -21.83 25.96
C GLY A 86 13.58 -21.40 25.43
N SER A 87 13.66 -20.98 24.17
CA SER A 87 14.90 -20.47 23.58
C SER A 87 15.40 -19.17 24.21
N ARG A 88 14.48 -18.27 24.65
CA ARG A 88 14.84 -17.05 25.41
C ARG A 88 15.49 -17.38 26.76
N LEU A 89 14.94 -18.36 27.49
CA LEU A 89 15.49 -18.86 28.76
C LEU A 89 16.85 -19.57 28.60
N ARG A 90 17.07 -20.26 27.49
CA ARG A 90 18.39 -20.85 27.16
C ARG A 90 19.42 -19.76 26.87
N ARG A 91 19.04 -18.73 26.11
CA ARG A 91 19.93 -17.60 25.81
C ARG A 91 20.32 -16.84 27.08
N SER A 92 19.38 -16.53 27.97
CA SER A 92 19.74 -15.80 29.21
C SER A 92 20.75 -16.56 30.06
N ARG A 93 20.60 -17.89 30.21
CA ARG A 93 21.53 -18.75 30.96
C ARG A 93 22.92 -18.86 30.35
N THR A 94 23.05 -18.80 29.02
CA THR A 94 24.37 -18.81 28.36
C THR A 94 25.14 -17.52 28.57
N TRP A 95 24.47 -16.37 28.66
CA TRP A 95 25.13 -15.09 28.99
C TRP A 95 25.53 -15.01 30.47
N THR A 96 24.73 -15.57 31.39
CA THR A 96 25.09 -15.59 32.83
C THR A 96 26.31 -16.47 33.13
N ARG A 97 26.58 -17.47 32.29
CA ARG A 97 27.71 -18.40 32.47
C ARG A 97 29.01 -17.93 31.81
N ALA A 98 28.94 -16.90 30.96
CA ALA A 98 30.11 -16.28 30.32
C ALA A 98 30.63 -15.04 31.08
N LEU A 99 29.94 -14.65 32.16
CA LEU A 99 30.26 -13.50 33.02
C LEU A 99 30.74 -13.92 34.43
N LEU A 100 30.97 -15.21 34.65
CA LEU A 100 31.64 -15.81 35.81
C LEU A 100 32.88 -16.55 35.32
#